data_AF-A0A0E0FC99-F1
#
_entry.id   AF-A0A0E0FC99-F1
#
_cell.length_a   1.000
_cell.length_b   1.000
_cell.length_c   1.000
_cell.angle_alpha   90.00
_cell.angle_beta   90.00
_cell.angle_gamma   90.00
#
_symmetry.space_group_name_H-M   'P 1'
#
loop_
_entity.id
_entity.type
_entity.pdbx_description
1 polymer ?
#
loop_
_entity_poly.entity_id
_entity_poly.type
_entity_poly.pdbx_seq_one_letter_code
_entity_poly.pdbx_strand_id
1 'polypeptide(L)'
;MNGVGGAGGAAAGKLLVASLRWAQWRLADERCELQEEEMEYIRRFHRHEPGSNQCTSFVAKHFRASLQTFWSLVKRFEQPQLFKPFVRKCVMRGNIIATGSIREVNVQSGLPATRSIERLELLNDNEHILQVKFIGGDHMLKNYSSILTVHSEFIDGQPRTLVLESFLVDIPEGNTTDDICYFIENVLSGAGGAGQAAAGRLPAVSLRRAQWRLADEKCELREGEMEYVRRFHRLEPGSNQCSSFVAKHIRAPLQTVWSLVRRFDQPQLFKPFVKKCVMQGNIDTGSVREVIVQSGLPATRSMERLEFLDDNEHILRVKFIGGDHMLKNYTSTLTVHSEVIDGQPGTLVIESFVVDIPQGNSKDDICYFVENLLRCNLRTLADVTEESLAGL
;
A
#
# COMPACT_ATOMS: atom_id res chain seq x y z
N MET A 1 -26.21 -13.58 26.20
CA MET A 1 -24.85 -13.64 26.75
C MET A 1 -23.90 -13.94 25.59
N ASN A 2 -23.01 -12.97 25.32
CA ASN A 2 -21.71 -12.97 24.63
C ASN A 2 -21.51 -13.94 23.43
N GLY A 3 -21.06 -13.57 22.23
CA GLY A 3 -20.34 -12.40 21.71
C GLY A 3 -19.33 -12.88 20.65
N VAL A 4 -18.90 -11.97 19.76
CA VAL A 4 -17.70 -12.04 18.87
C VAL A 4 -17.88 -12.92 17.61
N GLY A 5 -17.72 -12.48 16.34
CA GLY A 5 -16.77 -11.53 15.76
C GLY A 5 -15.69 -12.33 15.00
N GLY A 6 -15.60 -12.25 13.67
CA GLY A 6 -14.65 -13.08 12.91
C GLY A 6 -14.45 -12.71 11.44
N ALA A 7 -13.27 -12.12 11.20
CA ALA A 7 -12.32 -12.14 10.07
C ALA A 7 -12.73 -12.69 8.68
N GLY A 8 -12.08 -12.14 7.65
CA GLY A 8 -12.00 -12.71 6.31
C GLY A 8 -10.64 -12.40 5.68
N GLY A 9 -10.38 -12.91 4.47
CA GLY A 9 -9.05 -12.86 3.83
C GLY A 9 -9.06 -12.26 2.42
N ALA A 10 -7.90 -12.28 1.75
CA ALA A 10 -7.65 -11.75 0.39
C ALA A 10 -6.45 -12.51 -0.29
N ALA A 11 -6.40 -12.66 -1.64
CA ALA A 11 -5.27 -13.30 -2.38
C ALA A 11 -5.02 -12.84 -3.86
N ALA A 12 -3.83 -13.17 -4.41
CA ALA A 12 -3.17 -12.62 -5.63
C ALA A 12 -2.61 -13.69 -6.62
N GLY A 13 -2.51 -13.43 -7.96
CA GLY A 13 -1.82 -14.33 -8.93
C GLY A 13 -1.58 -13.80 -10.38
N LYS A 14 -0.59 -14.38 -11.13
CA LYS A 14 -0.11 -14.06 -12.52
C LYS A 14 -0.44 -15.16 -13.56
N LEU A 15 -0.69 -14.80 -14.83
CA LEU A 15 -0.89 -15.72 -15.97
C LEU A 15 0.42 -16.13 -16.70
N LEU A 16 0.46 -17.28 -17.38
CA LEU A 16 1.25 -17.47 -18.60
C LEU A 16 0.54 -18.48 -19.50
N VAL A 17 0.32 -18.10 -20.76
CA VAL A 17 -0.40 -18.88 -21.76
C VAL A 17 0.53 -19.95 -22.31
N ALA A 18 0.55 -21.15 -21.71
CA ALA A 18 0.73 -22.43 -22.40
C ALA A 18 0.82 -23.60 -21.40
N SER A 19 0.08 -24.66 -21.73
CA SER A 19 0.10 -26.02 -21.14
C SER A 19 -0.62 -26.22 -19.80
N LEU A 20 -1.81 -26.83 -19.93
CA LEU A 20 -2.59 -27.47 -18.87
C LEU A 20 -1.76 -28.57 -18.18
N ARG A 21 -1.56 -28.48 -16.86
CA ARG A 21 -1.66 -29.59 -15.91
C ARG A 21 -1.59 -29.10 -14.45
N TRP A 22 -2.73 -29.21 -13.76
CA TRP A 22 -2.90 -29.61 -12.36
C TRP A 22 -1.72 -29.29 -11.43
N ALA A 23 -1.80 -28.14 -10.76
CA ALA A 23 -1.10 -27.89 -9.51
C ALA A 23 -2.13 -27.40 -8.50
N GLN A 24 -2.22 -28.17 -7.42
CA GLN A 24 -3.06 -27.97 -6.25
C GLN A 24 -2.51 -26.76 -5.48
N TRP A 25 -3.32 -25.73 -5.24
CA TRP A 25 -2.89 -24.53 -4.50
C TRP A 25 -3.59 -24.47 -3.14
N ARG A 26 -2.81 -24.16 -2.10
CA ARG A 26 -3.24 -23.97 -0.71
C ARG A 26 -2.36 -22.85 -0.13
N LEU A 27 -2.95 -21.75 0.37
CA LEU A 27 -2.22 -20.66 1.04
C LEU A 27 -3.01 -20.00 2.20
N ALA A 28 -2.27 -19.27 3.03
CA ALA A 28 -2.37 -19.22 4.50
C ALA A 28 -2.90 -17.90 5.10
N ASP A 29 -4.12 -17.52 4.72
CA ASP A 29 -5.27 -17.54 5.64
C ASP A 29 -6.41 -18.17 4.83
N GLU A 30 -7.09 -19.20 5.34
CA GLU A 30 -7.84 -20.20 4.56
C GLU A 30 -9.05 -19.68 3.71
N ARG A 31 -9.22 -18.36 3.48
CA ARG A 31 -10.54 -17.79 3.11
C ARG A 31 -10.69 -16.80 1.96
N CYS A 32 -9.69 -16.49 1.13
CA CYS A 32 -10.01 -15.74 -0.10
C CYS A 32 -9.03 -15.91 -1.24
N GLU A 33 -9.10 -17.06 -1.88
CA GLU A 33 -8.68 -17.22 -3.28
C GLU A 33 -9.80 -16.66 -4.17
N LEU A 34 -9.46 -15.85 -5.19
CA LEU A 34 -10.45 -15.50 -6.21
C LEU A 34 -10.90 -16.78 -6.90
N GLN A 35 -12.21 -17.02 -6.90
CA GLN A 35 -12.79 -18.17 -7.57
C GLN A 35 -12.62 -18.03 -9.09
N GLU A 36 -12.69 -19.16 -9.81
CA GLU A 36 -12.56 -19.15 -11.27
C GLU A 36 -13.61 -18.25 -11.95
N GLU A 37 -14.80 -18.17 -11.35
CA GLU A 37 -15.89 -17.27 -11.75
C GLU A 37 -15.48 -15.79 -11.59
N GLU A 38 -14.84 -15.44 -10.48
CA GLU A 38 -14.36 -14.07 -10.23
C GLU A 38 -13.21 -13.68 -11.16
N MET A 39 -12.35 -14.65 -11.50
CA MET A 39 -11.29 -14.48 -12.49
C MET A 39 -11.83 -14.25 -13.91
N GLU A 40 -13.04 -14.73 -14.21
CA GLU A 40 -13.69 -14.45 -15.49
C GLU A 40 -13.99 -12.96 -15.65
N TYR A 41 -14.38 -12.25 -14.59
CA TYR A 41 -14.58 -10.81 -14.64
C TYR A 41 -13.30 -10.05 -14.97
N ILE A 42 -12.17 -10.47 -14.38
CA ILE A 42 -10.86 -9.89 -14.70
C ILE A 42 -10.55 -10.10 -16.19
N ARG A 43 -10.73 -11.33 -16.67
CA ARG A 43 -10.50 -11.66 -18.09
C ARG A 43 -11.45 -10.93 -19.02
N ARG A 44 -12.68 -10.61 -18.60
CA ARG A 44 -13.66 -9.94 -19.47
C ARG A 44 -13.49 -8.43 -19.49
N PHE A 45 -13.27 -7.81 -18.33
CA PHE A 45 -13.37 -6.36 -18.17
C PHE A 45 -12.04 -5.67 -17.88
N HIS A 46 -11.06 -6.35 -17.27
CA HIS A 46 -9.82 -5.73 -16.78
C HIS A 46 -8.61 -6.04 -17.67
N ARG A 47 -8.81 -6.03 -19.00
CA ARG A 47 -7.69 -6.17 -19.95
C ARG A 47 -7.04 -4.84 -20.23
N HIS A 48 -5.75 -4.76 -19.95
CA HIS A 48 -4.87 -3.68 -20.37
C HIS A 48 -3.81 -4.25 -21.31
N GLU A 49 -3.38 -3.44 -22.28
CA GLU A 49 -2.26 -3.76 -23.19
C GLU A 49 -1.07 -2.86 -22.84
N PRO A 50 -0.29 -3.19 -21.79
CA PRO A 50 0.83 -2.36 -21.38
C PRO A 50 1.94 -2.34 -22.42
N GLY A 51 2.42 -1.15 -22.76
CA GLY A 51 3.68 -0.97 -23.49
C GLY A 51 4.92 -1.34 -22.65
N SER A 52 6.11 -1.31 -23.26
CA SER A 52 7.37 -1.68 -22.59
C SER A 52 7.73 -0.84 -21.36
N ASN A 53 7.23 0.39 -21.27
CA ASN A 53 7.46 1.31 -20.15
C ASN A 53 6.19 1.55 -19.31
N GLN A 54 5.24 0.62 -19.35
CA GLN A 54 3.99 0.71 -18.61
C GLN A 54 3.82 -0.51 -17.72
N CYS A 55 3.07 -0.33 -16.64
CA CYS A 55 2.69 -1.42 -15.76
C CYS A 55 1.19 -1.44 -15.52
N THR A 56 0.69 -2.64 -15.22
CA THR A 56 -0.72 -2.89 -14.88
C THR A 56 -0.82 -3.83 -13.69
N SER A 57 -1.83 -3.59 -12.86
CA SER A 57 -2.20 -4.44 -11.74
C SER A 57 -3.69 -4.28 -11.46
N PHE A 58 -4.24 -5.09 -10.57
CA PHE A 58 -5.62 -4.98 -10.10
C PHE A 58 -5.71 -5.19 -8.60
N VAL A 59 -6.74 -4.61 -7.96
CA VAL A 59 -7.15 -4.83 -6.58
C VAL A 59 -8.57 -5.39 -6.57
N ALA A 60 -8.81 -6.44 -5.79
CA ALA A 60 -10.09 -7.08 -5.55
C ALA A 60 -10.51 -6.90 -4.09
N LYS A 61 -11.78 -6.56 -3.84
CA LYS A 61 -12.31 -6.40 -2.48
C LYS A 61 -13.69 -7.02 -2.36
N HIS A 62 -13.91 -7.79 -1.29
CA HIS A 62 -15.22 -8.29 -0.93
C HIS A 62 -15.85 -7.43 0.14
N PHE A 63 -17.10 -7.07 -0.08
CA PHE A 63 -17.88 -6.29 0.86
C PHE A 63 -19.18 -6.99 1.23
N ARG A 64 -19.57 -6.84 2.50
CA ARG A 64 -20.86 -7.28 3.03
C ARG A 64 -21.93 -6.22 2.80
N ALA A 65 -22.22 -5.93 1.53
CA ALA A 65 -23.39 -5.13 1.14
C ALA A 65 -23.90 -5.60 -0.23
N SER A 66 -25.07 -5.08 -0.62
CA SER A 66 -25.62 -5.35 -1.95
C SER A 66 -24.83 -4.63 -3.04
N LEU A 67 -24.78 -5.23 -4.22
CA LEU A 67 -24.16 -4.64 -5.40
C LEU A 67 -24.73 -3.24 -5.66
N GLN A 68 -26.05 -3.07 -5.56
CA GLN A 68 -26.71 -1.79 -5.83
C GLN A 68 -26.28 -0.70 -4.85
N THR A 69 -26.08 -1.05 -3.58
CA THR A 69 -25.55 -0.11 -2.58
C THR A 69 -24.16 0.37 -2.98
N PHE A 70 -23.25 -0.55 -3.34
CA PHE A 70 -21.90 -0.18 -3.78
C PHE A 70 -21.90 0.60 -5.08
N TRP A 71 -22.63 0.13 -6.08
CA TRP A 71 -22.70 0.78 -7.38
C TRP A 71 -23.22 2.21 -7.27
N SER A 72 -24.27 2.44 -6.46
CA SER A 72 -24.82 3.79 -6.22
C SER A 72 -23.82 4.78 -5.59
N LEU A 73 -22.76 4.27 -4.97
CA LEU A 73 -21.67 5.03 -4.37
C LEU A 73 -20.54 5.25 -5.38
N VAL A 74 -19.99 4.18 -5.97
CA VAL A 74 -18.79 4.25 -6.82
C VAL A 74 -19.07 4.90 -8.17
N LYS A 75 -20.30 4.82 -8.68
CA LYS A 75 -20.71 5.44 -9.95
C LYS A 75 -20.74 6.97 -9.92
N ARG A 76 -20.67 7.58 -8.72
CA ARG A 76 -20.67 9.03 -8.52
C ARG A 76 -19.33 9.63 -8.94
N PHE A 77 -19.17 9.80 -10.24
CA PHE A 77 -17.96 10.39 -10.82
C PHE A 77 -17.69 11.80 -10.30
N GLU A 78 -18.70 12.55 -9.91
CA GLU A 78 -18.61 13.89 -9.34
C GLU A 78 -18.30 13.90 -7.83
N GLN A 79 -18.45 12.76 -7.13
CA GLN A 79 -18.22 12.65 -5.69
C GLN A 79 -17.27 11.49 -5.30
N PRO A 80 -16.05 11.39 -5.88
CA PRO A 80 -15.10 10.35 -5.53
C PRO A 80 -14.72 10.32 -4.05
N GLN A 81 -14.78 11.46 -3.35
CA GLN A 81 -14.49 11.58 -1.91
C GLN A 81 -15.37 10.69 -1.02
N LEU A 82 -16.53 10.25 -1.50
CA LEU A 82 -17.41 9.39 -0.71
C LEU A 82 -16.86 7.97 -0.54
N PHE A 83 -15.93 7.55 -1.41
CA PHE A 83 -15.32 6.23 -1.34
C PHE A 83 -13.79 6.25 -1.45
N LYS A 84 -13.20 7.34 -1.96
CA LYS A 84 -11.75 7.58 -1.96
C LYS A 84 -11.42 8.59 -0.84
N PRO A 85 -11.05 8.13 0.37
CA PRO A 85 -10.89 8.98 1.56
C PRO A 85 -9.75 10.00 1.40
N PHE A 86 -8.77 9.70 0.55
CA PHE A 86 -7.71 10.63 0.19
C PHE A 86 -8.16 11.75 -0.76
N VAL A 87 -9.41 11.80 -1.23
CA VAL A 87 -9.90 12.89 -2.08
C VAL A 87 -10.55 13.97 -1.21
N ARG A 88 -10.02 15.20 -1.27
CA ARG A 88 -10.55 16.36 -0.53
C ARG A 88 -11.61 17.12 -1.29
N LYS A 89 -11.36 17.36 -2.57
CA LYS A 89 -12.21 18.23 -3.38
C LYS A 89 -12.30 17.67 -4.79
N CYS A 90 -13.51 17.56 -5.29
CA CYS A 90 -13.78 17.25 -6.68
C CYS A 90 -14.52 18.44 -7.31
N VAL A 91 -14.07 18.88 -8.48
CA VAL A 91 -14.72 19.95 -9.25
C VAL A 91 -14.99 19.44 -10.65
N MET A 92 -16.26 19.36 -11.03
CA MET A 92 -16.66 18.99 -12.38
C MET A 92 -16.43 20.13 -13.37
N ARG A 93 -15.99 19.79 -14.58
CA ARG A 93 -16.06 20.68 -15.74
C ARG A 93 -17.40 20.45 -16.45
N GLY A 94 -18.37 21.31 -16.14
CA GLY A 94 -19.74 21.20 -16.65
C GLY A 94 -20.69 20.50 -15.67
N ASN A 95 -21.98 20.49 -16.03
CA ASN A 95 -23.07 20.12 -15.12
C ASN A 95 -23.69 18.75 -15.43
N ILE A 96 -23.26 18.09 -16.51
CA ILE A 96 -23.80 16.80 -16.96
C ILE A 96 -22.70 15.76 -16.86
N ILE A 97 -23.06 14.59 -16.32
CA ILE A 97 -22.17 13.43 -16.22
C ILE A 97 -22.50 12.50 -17.38
N ALA A 98 -21.58 12.40 -18.33
CA ALA A 98 -21.64 11.49 -19.47
C ALA A 98 -20.22 11.06 -19.82
N THR A 99 -20.08 10.03 -20.67
CA THR A 99 -18.78 9.67 -21.24
C THR A 99 -18.12 10.92 -21.86
N GLY A 100 -16.86 11.16 -21.50
CA GLY A 100 -16.10 12.35 -21.87
C GLY A 100 -16.12 13.48 -20.82
N SER A 101 -17.00 13.44 -19.81
CA SER A 101 -17.01 14.42 -18.71
C SER A 101 -15.66 14.46 -17.99
N ILE A 102 -15.25 15.65 -17.57
CA ILE A 102 -13.95 15.88 -16.92
C ILE A 102 -14.18 16.37 -15.50
N ARG A 103 -13.38 15.86 -14.56
CA ARG A 103 -13.29 16.35 -13.18
C ARG A 103 -11.87 16.75 -12.84
N GLU A 104 -11.75 17.70 -11.93
CA GLU A 104 -10.51 18.05 -11.27
C GLU A 104 -10.61 17.57 -9.82
N VAL A 105 -9.75 16.62 -9.46
CA VAL A 105 -9.70 15.99 -8.15
C VAL A 105 -8.49 16.53 -7.42
N ASN A 106 -8.70 17.06 -6.21
CA ASN A 106 -7.63 17.44 -5.31
C ASN A 106 -7.55 16.41 -4.19
N VAL A 107 -6.37 15.85 -3.99
CA VAL A 107 -6.14 14.83 -2.97
C VAL A 107 -5.60 15.43 -1.68
N GLN A 108 -5.75 14.67 -0.60
CA GLN A 108 -5.40 15.00 0.77
C GLN A 108 -3.89 15.23 0.85
N SER A 109 -3.54 16.41 1.36
CA SER A 109 -2.20 16.98 1.32
C SER A 109 -1.26 16.17 2.21
N GLY A 110 -0.24 15.55 1.62
CA GLY A 110 0.63 14.55 2.24
C GLY A 110 1.13 13.61 1.16
N LEU A 111 0.25 13.28 0.21
CA LEU A 111 0.67 12.85 -1.12
C LEU A 111 1.08 14.07 -1.97
N PRO A 112 2.04 13.89 -2.88
CA PRO A 112 2.65 14.98 -3.66
C PRO A 112 1.92 15.43 -4.91
N ALA A 113 1.09 14.55 -5.44
CA ALA A 113 0.08 14.93 -6.37
C ALA A 113 -0.93 15.72 -5.57
N THR A 114 -1.13 17.00 -5.84
CA THR A 114 -2.21 17.73 -5.17
C THR A 114 -3.48 17.70 -6.01
N ARG A 115 -3.35 17.40 -7.31
CA ARG A 115 -4.40 17.56 -8.30
C ARG A 115 -4.25 16.59 -9.48
N SER A 116 -5.31 15.83 -9.77
CA SER A 116 -5.51 15.09 -11.02
C SER A 116 -6.64 15.73 -11.83
N ILE A 117 -6.47 15.76 -13.15
CA ILE A 117 -7.52 16.08 -14.11
C ILE A 117 -7.90 14.77 -14.76
N GLU A 118 -9.13 14.35 -14.55
CA GLU A 118 -9.59 13.01 -14.86
C GLU A 118 -10.78 13.06 -15.81
N ARG A 119 -10.80 12.17 -16.79
CA ARG A 119 -11.86 12.04 -17.78
C ARG A 119 -12.60 10.72 -17.57
N LEU A 120 -13.92 10.78 -17.62
CA LEU A 120 -14.79 9.61 -17.63
C LEU A 120 -14.73 8.96 -19.02
N GLU A 121 -14.17 7.76 -19.14
CA GLU A 121 -14.09 7.02 -20.40
C GLU A 121 -15.31 6.12 -20.61
N LEU A 122 -15.85 5.55 -19.53
CA LEU A 122 -17.02 4.69 -19.58
C LEU A 122 -17.78 4.75 -18.26
N LEU A 123 -19.10 4.85 -18.34
CA LEU A 123 -20.01 4.60 -17.24
C LEU A 123 -21.14 3.70 -17.74
N ASN A 124 -21.14 2.44 -17.32
CA ASN A 124 -22.15 1.46 -17.72
C ASN A 124 -22.90 0.99 -16.48
N ASP A 125 -24.14 1.48 -16.31
CA ASP A 125 -25.00 1.10 -15.20
C ASP A 125 -25.50 -0.35 -15.27
N ASN A 126 -25.56 -0.95 -16.46
CA ASN A 126 -26.07 -2.32 -16.63
C ASN A 126 -25.02 -3.38 -16.29
N GLU A 127 -23.77 -3.13 -16.69
CA GLU A 127 -22.63 -4.02 -16.39
C GLU A 127 -21.80 -3.54 -15.18
N HIS A 128 -22.21 -2.44 -14.53
CA HIS A 128 -21.57 -1.84 -13.36
C HIS A 128 -20.07 -1.54 -13.57
N ILE A 129 -19.76 -0.87 -14.68
CA ILE A 129 -18.38 -0.54 -15.09
C ILE A 129 -18.15 0.97 -15.04
N LEU A 130 -17.09 1.38 -14.37
CA LEU A 130 -16.58 2.75 -14.35
C LEU A 130 -15.14 2.77 -14.86
N GLN A 131 -14.88 3.49 -15.95
CA GLN A 131 -13.53 3.68 -16.49
C GLN A 131 -13.13 5.15 -16.42
N VAL A 132 -11.95 5.42 -15.87
CA VAL A 132 -11.44 6.78 -15.66
C VAL A 132 -10.00 6.86 -16.18
N LYS A 133 -9.69 7.93 -16.91
CA LYS A 133 -8.34 8.21 -17.39
C LYS A 133 -7.83 9.54 -16.86
N PHE A 134 -6.59 9.57 -16.40
CA PHE A 134 -5.94 10.81 -16.00
C PHE A 134 -5.38 11.48 -17.25
N ILE A 135 -5.84 12.69 -17.52
CA ILE A 135 -5.49 13.48 -18.71
C ILE A 135 -4.58 14.67 -18.38
N GLY A 136 -4.29 14.89 -17.10
CA GLY A 136 -3.40 15.95 -16.63
C GLY A 136 -3.39 16.04 -15.11
N GLY A 137 -2.61 16.97 -14.58
CA GLY A 137 -2.43 17.13 -13.14
C GLY A 137 -0.95 17.16 -12.74
N ASP A 138 -0.70 17.45 -11.47
CA ASP A 138 0.63 17.56 -10.86
C ASP A 138 1.03 16.25 -10.17
N HIS A 139 0.79 15.11 -10.82
CA HIS A 139 1.10 13.78 -10.31
C HIS A 139 2.11 13.02 -11.18
N MET A 140 2.74 12.02 -10.56
CA MET A 140 3.67 11.09 -11.22
C MET A 140 3.00 10.04 -12.11
N LEU A 141 1.71 9.80 -11.90
CA LEU A 141 0.95 8.71 -12.56
C LEU A 141 0.58 9.07 -14.01
N LYS A 142 1.58 9.19 -14.90
CA LYS A 142 1.35 9.55 -16.30
C LYS A 142 0.60 8.44 -17.05
N ASN A 143 -0.31 8.84 -17.92
CA ASN A 143 -1.20 7.96 -18.68
C ASN A 143 -1.99 6.95 -17.83
N TYR A 144 -2.25 7.29 -16.55
CA TYR A 144 -3.03 6.43 -15.67
C TYR A 144 -4.44 6.21 -16.22
N SER A 145 -4.84 4.96 -16.35
CA SER A 145 -6.18 4.53 -16.79
C SER A 145 -6.66 3.43 -15.87
N SER A 146 -7.79 3.62 -15.20
CA SER A 146 -8.38 2.63 -14.31
C SER A 146 -9.72 2.12 -14.82
N ILE A 147 -9.98 0.84 -14.58
CA ILE A 147 -11.27 0.19 -14.80
C ILE A 147 -11.73 -0.34 -13.44
N LEU A 148 -12.89 0.11 -12.98
CA LEU A 148 -13.57 -0.40 -11.79
C LEU A 148 -14.83 -1.15 -12.22
N THR A 149 -15.01 -2.37 -11.71
CA THR A 149 -16.23 -3.15 -11.90
C THR A 149 -16.77 -3.64 -10.56
N VAL A 150 -18.09 -3.85 -10.49
CA VAL A 150 -18.79 -4.33 -9.29
C VAL A 150 -19.64 -5.54 -9.65
N HIS A 151 -19.41 -6.65 -8.96
CA HIS A 151 -20.09 -7.94 -9.20
C HIS A 151 -20.77 -8.45 -7.93
N SER A 152 -21.82 -9.23 -8.11
CA SER A 152 -22.59 -9.82 -7.01
C SER A 152 -22.14 -11.26 -6.85
N GLU A 153 -21.66 -11.59 -5.67
CA GLU A 153 -21.12 -12.90 -5.34
C GLU A 153 -21.90 -13.57 -4.22
N PHE A 154 -21.77 -14.88 -4.12
CA PHE A 154 -22.24 -15.65 -2.97
C PHE A 154 -21.07 -16.37 -2.32
N ILE A 155 -20.69 -15.94 -1.12
CA ILE A 155 -19.64 -16.59 -0.33
C ILE A 155 -20.29 -17.17 0.93
N ASP A 156 -20.13 -18.48 1.13
CA ASP A 156 -20.74 -19.23 2.24
C ASP A 156 -22.28 -19.07 2.31
N GLY A 157 -22.94 -18.97 1.14
CA GLY A 157 -24.39 -18.78 1.06
C GLY A 157 -24.89 -17.38 1.45
N GLN A 158 -23.98 -16.41 1.69
CA GLN A 158 -24.31 -15.02 1.97
C GLN A 158 -24.01 -14.14 0.74
N PRO A 159 -24.92 -13.21 0.37
CA PRO A 159 -24.67 -12.28 -0.72
C PRO A 159 -23.54 -11.32 -0.33
N ARG A 160 -22.56 -11.19 -1.21
CA ARG A 160 -21.45 -10.25 -1.11
C ARG A 160 -21.31 -9.46 -2.40
N THR A 161 -20.58 -8.36 -2.31
CA THR A 161 -20.19 -7.59 -3.48
C THR A 161 -18.69 -7.73 -3.68
N LEU A 162 -18.27 -8.15 -4.87
CA LEU A 162 -16.89 -8.10 -5.33
C LEU A 162 -16.66 -6.79 -6.09
N VAL A 163 -15.70 -5.99 -5.64
CA VAL A 163 -15.24 -4.80 -6.36
C VAL A 163 -13.84 -5.07 -6.89
N LEU A 164 -13.68 -4.93 -8.21
CA LEU A 164 -12.39 -5.05 -8.89
C LEU A 164 -11.99 -3.68 -9.43
N GLU A 165 -10.80 -3.20 -9.12
CA GLU A 165 -10.21 -1.99 -9.71
C GLU A 165 -8.85 -2.34 -10.30
N SER A 166 -8.72 -2.28 -11.62
CA SER A 166 -7.44 -2.43 -12.32
C SER A 166 -6.96 -1.12 -12.89
N PHE A 167 -5.66 -1.02 -13.11
CA PHE A 167 -5.05 0.17 -13.70
C PHE A 167 -3.97 -0.17 -14.71
N LEU A 168 -3.69 0.78 -15.58
CA LEU A 168 -2.53 0.89 -16.45
C LEU A 168 -1.87 2.25 -16.21
N VAL A 169 -0.55 2.32 -16.12
CA VAL A 169 0.19 3.56 -15.89
C VAL A 169 1.58 3.49 -16.49
N ASP A 170 2.17 4.62 -16.84
CA ASP A 170 3.58 4.71 -17.21
C ASP A 170 4.48 4.52 -15.98
N ILE A 171 5.61 3.84 -16.18
CA ILE A 171 6.66 3.68 -15.17
C ILE A 171 7.58 4.91 -15.27
N PRO A 172 7.66 5.78 -14.24
CA PRO A 172 8.53 6.95 -14.29
C PRO A 172 10.02 6.55 -14.27
N GLU A 173 10.87 7.34 -14.94
CA GLU A 173 12.28 7.02 -15.22
C GLU A 173 13.17 6.73 -14.00
N GLY A 174 13.36 5.45 -13.67
CA GLY A 174 14.18 5.03 -12.53
C GLY A 174 13.38 4.45 -11.37
N ASN A 175 12.09 4.20 -11.57
CA ASN A 175 11.30 3.25 -10.78
C ASN A 175 11.25 1.91 -11.50
N THR A 176 10.98 0.85 -10.74
CA THR A 176 10.62 -0.45 -11.34
C THR A 176 9.11 -0.57 -11.48
N THR A 177 8.66 -1.53 -12.30
CA THR A 177 7.25 -1.96 -12.36
C THR A 177 6.70 -2.27 -10.97
N ASP A 178 7.52 -2.91 -10.13
CA ASP A 178 7.12 -3.42 -8.83
C ASP A 178 6.80 -2.26 -7.90
N ASP A 179 7.67 -1.25 -7.85
CA ASP A 179 7.51 -0.09 -6.96
C ASP A 179 6.25 0.74 -7.29
N ILE A 180 5.98 0.95 -8.59
CA ILE A 180 4.84 1.74 -9.04
C ILE A 180 3.53 1.00 -8.83
N CYS A 181 3.46 -0.28 -9.22
CA CYS A 181 2.28 -1.09 -8.96
C CYS A 181 1.99 -1.15 -7.46
N TYR A 182 3.02 -1.39 -6.65
CA TYR A 182 2.92 -1.46 -5.20
C TYR A 182 2.41 -0.17 -4.57
N PHE A 183 2.92 0.98 -5.00
CA PHE A 183 2.43 2.28 -4.55
C PHE A 183 0.94 2.46 -4.84
N ILE A 184 0.52 2.20 -6.08
CA ILE A 184 -0.87 2.39 -6.53
C ILE A 184 -1.80 1.40 -5.83
N GLU A 185 -1.40 0.12 -5.73
CA GLU A 185 -2.17 -0.91 -5.04
C GLU A 185 -2.47 -0.51 -3.59
N ASN A 186 -1.52 0.10 -2.88
CA ASN A 186 -1.76 0.59 -1.51
C ASN A 186 -2.72 1.78 -1.48
N VAL A 187 -2.59 2.72 -2.43
CA VAL A 187 -3.53 3.85 -2.57
C VAL A 187 -4.95 3.35 -2.85
N LEU A 188 -5.11 2.36 -3.73
CA LEU A 188 -6.39 1.74 -4.05
C LEU A 188 -6.93 0.88 -2.89
N SER A 189 -6.05 0.18 -2.17
CA SER A 189 -6.41 -0.65 -1.02
C SER A 189 -6.89 0.18 0.18
N GLY A 190 -6.26 1.33 0.43
CA GLY A 190 -6.69 2.28 1.48
C GLY A 190 -8.00 3.03 1.18
N ALA A 191 -8.58 2.86 -0.02
CA ALA A 191 -9.81 3.53 -0.46
C ALA A 191 -11.11 2.78 -0.13
N GLY A 192 -11.22 2.15 1.04
CA GLY A 192 -12.46 1.50 1.46
C GLY A 192 -12.44 1.22 2.95
N GLY A 193 -13.51 1.59 3.66
CA GLY A 193 -13.68 1.20 5.06
C GLY A 193 -13.60 -0.32 5.23
N ALA A 194 -13.18 -0.75 6.43
CA ALA A 194 -13.03 -2.12 6.92
C ALA A 194 -13.64 -3.22 6.01
N GLY A 195 -12.84 -3.70 5.06
CA GLY A 195 -13.19 -4.78 4.14
C GLY A 195 -11.91 -5.29 3.47
N GLN A 196 -11.76 -6.61 3.39
CA GLN A 196 -10.54 -7.25 2.87
C GLN A 196 -10.23 -6.85 1.44
N ALA A 197 -8.95 -6.66 1.16
CA ALA A 197 -8.43 -6.26 -0.14
C ALA A 197 -7.25 -7.15 -0.57
N ALA A 198 -7.33 -7.67 -1.79
CA ALA A 198 -6.29 -8.43 -2.47
C ALA A 198 -5.81 -7.69 -3.73
N ALA A 199 -4.58 -7.88 -4.20
CA ALA A 199 -4.11 -7.28 -5.48
C ALA A 199 -3.32 -8.29 -6.33
N GLY A 200 -3.34 -8.21 -7.67
CA GLY A 200 -2.68 -9.19 -8.56
C GLY A 200 -2.22 -8.61 -9.91
N ARG A 201 -1.24 -9.24 -10.58
CA ARG A 201 -0.61 -8.78 -11.84
C ARG A 201 -0.96 -9.62 -13.07
N LEU A 202 -1.01 -9.00 -14.25
CA LEU A 202 -1.01 -9.66 -15.57
C LEU A 202 0.39 -9.58 -16.23
N PRO A 203 0.78 -10.48 -17.17
CA PRO A 203 2.19 -10.70 -17.49
C PRO A 203 2.64 -10.03 -18.80
N ALA A 204 3.85 -9.47 -18.78
CA ALA A 204 4.76 -9.42 -19.92
C ALA A 204 6.13 -10.00 -19.49
N VAL A 205 6.43 -11.21 -19.98
CA VAL A 205 7.75 -11.87 -20.09
C VAL A 205 8.61 -12.09 -18.82
N SER A 206 8.60 -13.35 -18.35
CA SER A 206 9.60 -14.12 -17.55
C SER A 206 10.51 -13.42 -16.52
N LEU A 207 10.14 -13.49 -15.24
CA LEU A 207 11.05 -13.62 -14.08
C LEU A 207 10.42 -14.54 -13.01
N ARG A 208 11.23 -15.42 -12.43
CA ARG A 208 10.84 -16.55 -11.56
C ARG A 208 10.29 -16.11 -10.19
N ARG A 209 9.14 -16.70 -9.84
CA ARG A 209 8.69 -17.18 -8.51
C ARG A 209 9.07 -16.34 -7.27
N ALA A 210 8.30 -15.28 -7.01
CA ALA A 210 8.06 -14.72 -5.67
C ALA A 210 6.65 -15.13 -5.24
N GLN A 211 6.49 -15.51 -3.98
CA GLN A 211 5.28 -16.14 -3.43
C GLN A 211 4.43 -15.05 -2.75
N TRP A 212 3.50 -14.50 -3.53
CA TRP A 212 2.76 -13.26 -3.24
C TRP A 212 1.83 -13.34 -2.01
N ARG A 213 1.89 -12.34 -1.12
CA ARG A 213 0.96 -12.14 0.01
C ARG A 213 0.42 -10.72 0.02
N LEU A 214 -0.91 -10.57 -0.04
CA LEU A 214 -1.59 -9.27 0.06
C LEU A 214 -2.84 -9.36 0.92
N ALA A 215 -2.75 -8.74 2.09
CA ALA A 215 -3.76 -7.91 2.76
C ALA A 215 -3.07 -7.35 4.01
N ASP A 216 -2.77 -6.05 4.06
CA ASP A 216 -2.40 -5.43 5.33
C ASP A 216 -3.70 -4.91 5.95
N GLU A 217 -4.45 -5.82 6.58
CA GLU A 217 -5.40 -5.41 7.61
C GLU A 217 -4.63 -4.58 8.63
N LYS A 218 -5.30 -3.58 9.22
CA LYS A 218 -4.75 -2.81 10.32
C LYS A 218 -4.35 -3.83 11.41
N CYS A 219 -3.04 -4.05 11.60
CA CYS A 219 -2.54 -5.04 12.55
C CYS A 219 -3.10 -4.73 13.94
N GLU A 220 -4.05 -5.54 14.41
CA GLU A 220 -4.63 -5.42 15.75
C GLU A 220 -3.65 -6.01 16.76
N LEU A 221 -3.02 -5.14 17.54
CA LEU A 221 -2.10 -5.54 18.59
C LEU A 221 -2.87 -6.13 19.78
N ARG A 222 -2.39 -7.28 20.27
CA ARG A 222 -2.84 -7.89 21.53
C ARG A 222 -2.43 -7.01 22.71
N GLU A 223 -3.08 -7.18 23.86
CA GLU A 223 -2.81 -6.35 25.04
C GLU A 223 -1.35 -6.40 25.52
N GLY A 224 -0.71 -7.57 25.42
CA GLY A 224 0.73 -7.72 25.70
C GLY A 224 1.61 -6.98 24.69
N GLU A 225 1.26 -7.00 23.41
CA GLU A 225 2.01 -6.29 22.36
C GLU A 225 1.87 -4.76 22.48
N MET A 226 0.73 -4.29 23.00
CA MET A 226 0.51 -2.88 23.32
C MET A 226 1.46 -2.37 24.43
N GLU A 227 2.06 -3.26 25.23
CA GLU A 227 3.10 -2.86 26.19
C GLU A 227 4.34 -2.27 25.49
N TYR A 228 4.75 -2.85 24.36
CA TYR A 228 5.85 -2.33 23.56
C TYR A 228 5.56 -0.91 23.05
N VAL A 229 4.32 -0.65 22.64
CA VAL A 229 3.88 0.69 22.23
C VAL A 229 4.01 1.68 23.38
N ARG A 230 3.53 1.31 24.58
CA ARG A 230 3.61 2.16 25.77
C ARG A 230 5.05 2.44 26.20
N ARG A 231 5.95 1.46 26.08
CA ARG A 231 7.34 1.54 26.52
C ARG A 231 8.24 2.31 25.54
N PHE A 232 8.11 2.05 24.24
CA PHE A 232 9.09 2.52 23.25
C PHE A 232 8.53 3.54 22.25
N HIS A 233 7.21 3.58 22.06
CA HIS A 233 6.58 4.37 20.99
C HIS A 233 5.68 5.51 21.52
N ARG A 234 5.77 5.81 22.83
CA ARG A 234 5.09 6.96 23.42
C ARG A 234 5.80 8.26 23.03
N LEU A 235 5.30 8.89 21.96
CA LEU A 235 5.75 10.18 21.49
C LEU A 235 4.74 11.24 21.97
N GLU A 236 5.22 12.33 22.55
CA GLU A 236 4.40 13.50 22.86
C GLU A 236 4.61 14.55 21.75
N PRO A 237 3.76 14.57 20.71
CA PRO A 237 3.89 15.55 19.65
C PRO A 237 3.63 16.95 20.18
N GLY A 238 4.42 17.93 19.73
CA GLY A 238 4.11 19.35 19.93
C GLY A 238 2.79 19.75 19.27
N SER A 239 2.32 20.96 19.56
CA SER A 239 1.01 21.46 19.05
C SER A 239 0.90 21.52 17.52
N ASN A 240 2.03 21.63 16.80
CA ASN A 240 2.10 21.60 15.34
C ASN A 240 2.70 20.29 14.79
N GLN A 241 2.65 19.21 15.57
CA GLN A 241 3.18 17.91 15.17
C GLN A 241 2.08 16.86 15.19
N CYS A 242 2.29 15.82 14.40
CA CYS A 242 1.51 14.61 14.49
C CYS A 242 2.42 13.40 14.72
N SER A 243 1.82 12.37 15.29
CA SER A 243 2.47 11.09 15.54
C SER A 243 1.47 9.97 15.31
N SER A 244 1.98 8.84 14.84
CA SER A 244 1.23 7.58 14.74
C SER A 244 2.23 6.42 14.75
N PHE A 245 1.72 5.19 14.68
CA PHE A 245 2.51 3.99 14.54
C PHE A 245 1.83 2.97 13.63
N VAL A 246 2.65 2.09 13.06
CA VAL A 246 2.21 0.91 12.32
C VAL A 246 2.91 -0.31 12.90
N ALA A 247 2.29 -1.47 12.77
CA ALA A 247 2.85 -2.72 13.23
C ALA A 247 2.66 -3.82 12.18
N LYS A 248 3.57 -4.81 12.18
CA LYS A 248 3.51 -5.96 11.29
C LYS A 248 4.05 -7.21 11.98
N HIS A 249 3.24 -8.26 11.99
CA HIS A 249 3.70 -9.62 12.28
C HIS A 249 4.40 -10.22 11.06
N ILE A 250 5.57 -10.81 11.29
CA ILE A 250 6.44 -11.41 10.28
C ILE A 250 6.76 -12.84 10.72
N ARG A 251 6.48 -13.83 9.87
CA ARG A 251 6.79 -15.26 10.08
C ARG A 251 8.27 -15.56 9.80
N ALA A 252 9.15 -14.80 10.42
CA ALA A 252 10.59 -14.98 10.38
C ALA A 252 11.19 -14.77 11.79
N PRO A 253 12.30 -15.44 12.14
CA PRO A 253 12.98 -15.21 13.41
C PRO A 253 13.47 -13.77 13.56
N LEU A 254 13.45 -13.26 14.80
CA LEU A 254 13.87 -11.89 15.12
C LEU A 254 15.23 -11.53 14.54
N GLN A 255 16.21 -12.44 14.64
CA GLN A 255 17.57 -12.17 14.18
C GLN A 255 17.64 -11.94 12.66
N THR A 256 16.82 -12.67 11.89
CA THR A 256 16.71 -12.48 10.44
C THR A 256 16.15 -11.09 10.13
N VAL A 257 15.06 -10.70 10.80
CA VAL A 257 14.42 -9.39 10.61
C VAL A 257 15.36 -8.25 11.04
N TRP A 258 15.93 -8.35 12.24
CA TRP A 258 16.82 -7.35 12.80
C TRP A 258 18.08 -7.15 11.95
N SER A 259 18.63 -8.23 11.37
CA SER A 259 19.81 -8.16 10.51
C SER A 259 19.64 -7.25 9.29
N LEU A 260 18.41 -7.08 8.79
CA LEU A 260 18.09 -6.15 7.70
C LEU A 260 17.77 -4.76 8.25
N VAL A 261 16.93 -4.67 9.28
CA VAL A 261 16.49 -3.42 9.90
C VAL A 261 17.67 -2.57 10.39
N ARG A 262 18.64 -3.19 11.06
CA ARG A 262 19.80 -2.50 11.65
C ARG A 262 20.78 -1.93 10.61
N ARG A 263 20.65 -2.27 9.32
CA ARG A 263 21.53 -1.77 8.26
C ARG A 263 21.15 -0.35 7.86
N PHE A 264 21.52 0.60 8.70
CA PHE A 264 21.29 2.02 8.48
C PHE A 264 21.93 2.51 7.16
N ASP A 265 23.00 1.89 6.69
CA ASP A 265 23.64 2.20 5.41
C ASP A 265 22.90 1.65 4.19
N GLN A 266 22.02 0.66 4.36
CA GLN A 266 21.36 -0.08 3.26
C GLN A 266 19.82 -0.19 3.42
N PRO A 267 19.09 0.93 3.57
CA PRO A 267 17.63 0.93 3.70
C PRO A 267 16.89 0.33 2.49
N GLN A 268 17.47 0.38 1.30
CA GLN A 268 16.88 -0.14 0.06
C GLN A 268 16.57 -1.64 0.09
N LEU A 269 17.10 -2.38 1.07
CA LEU A 269 16.73 -3.77 1.27
C LEU A 269 15.24 -4.01 1.49
N PHE A 270 14.58 -3.07 2.18
CA PHE A 270 13.18 -3.22 2.56
C PHE A 270 12.38 -1.92 2.44
N LYS A 271 13.02 -0.80 2.12
CA LYS A 271 12.32 0.46 1.80
C LYS A 271 12.24 0.60 0.28
N PRO A 272 11.12 0.21 -0.36
CA PRO A 272 11.03 0.08 -1.83
C PRO A 272 11.29 1.39 -2.56
N PHE A 273 10.89 2.52 -1.97
CA PHE A 273 11.07 3.84 -2.57
C PHE A 273 12.49 4.40 -2.49
N VAL A 274 13.44 3.67 -1.91
CA VAL A 274 14.85 4.08 -1.89
C VAL A 274 15.57 3.54 -3.13
N LYS A 275 15.99 4.46 -4.01
CA LYS A 275 16.80 4.13 -5.19
C LYS A 275 18.26 3.84 -4.81
N LYS A 276 18.82 4.67 -3.93
CA LYS A 276 20.22 4.57 -3.51
C LYS A 276 20.39 5.16 -2.12
N CYS A 277 21.32 4.61 -1.35
CA CYS A 277 21.77 5.17 -0.09
C CYS A 277 23.29 5.40 -0.16
N VAL A 278 23.74 6.55 0.33
CA VAL A 278 25.16 6.90 0.45
C VAL A 278 25.45 7.23 1.90
N MET A 279 26.40 6.50 2.49
CA MET A 279 26.89 6.73 3.85
C MET A 279 28.41 6.58 3.85
N GLN A 280 29.10 7.34 4.69
CA GLN A 280 30.54 7.23 4.88
C GLN A 280 30.82 6.72 6.30
N GLY A 281 31.83 5.85 6.44
CA GLY A 281 32.24 5.30 7.73
C GLY A 281 31.40 4.12 8.20
N ASN A 282 31.56 3.78 9.47
CA ASN A 282 30.83 2.70 10.13
C ASN A 282 29.44 3.15 10.57
N ILE A 283 28.56 2.19 10.90
CA ILE A 283 27.23 2.47 11.43
C ILE A 283 27.35 2.71 12.95
N ASP A 284 27.46 3.98 13.33
CA ASP A 284 27.50 4.40 14.74
C ASP A 284 26.43 5.47 15.03
N THR A 285 26.01 5.62 16.29
CA THR A 285 25.11 6.71 16.68
C THR A 285 25.69 8.07 16.26
N GLY A 286 24.87 8.89 15.60
CA GLY A 286 25.26 10.17 15.00
C GLY A 286 25.63 10.08 13.52
N SER A 287 25.80 8.88 12.96
CA SER A 287 26.09 8.67 11.54
C SER A 287 24.98 9.27 10.66
N VAL A 288 25.38 9.78 9.49
CA VAL A 288 24.47 10.43 8.54
C VAL A 288 24.52 9.72 7.21
N ARG A 289 23.35 9.44 6.63
CA ARG A 289 23.19 8.90 5.28
C ARG A 289 22.44 9.89 4.39
N GLU A 290 22.77 9.90 3.11
CA GLU A 290 22.00 10.52 2.05
C GLU A 290 21.20 9.43 1.33
N VAL A 291 19.88 9.49 1.45
CA VAL A 291 18.93 8.62 0.76
C VAL A 291 18.46 9.32 -0.50
N ILE A 292 18.68 8.69 -1.65
CA ILE A 292 18.15 9.11 -2.94
C ILE A 292 16.91 8.27 -3.21
N VAL A 293 15.80 8.97 -3.40
CA VAL A 293 14.48 8.39 -3.60
C VAL A 293 14.27 8.07 -5.08
N GLN A 294 13.38 7.13 -5.40
CA GLN A 294 13.03 6.84 -6.79
C GLN A 294 12.45 8.08 -7.50
N SER A 295 12.68 8.17 -8.81
CA SER A 295 12.22 9.26 -9.68
C SER A 295 10.70 9.44 -9.67
N GLY A 296 10.20 10.65 -9.92
CA GLY A 296 8.76 10.90 -9.96
C GLY A 296 8.12 11.00 -8.57
N LEU A 297 8.78 10.53 -7.51
CA LEU A 297 8.47 10.91 -6.13
C LEU A 297 8.82 12.38 -5.87
N PRO A 298 8.27 12.96 -4.81
CA PRO A 298 8.21 14.42 -4.61
C PRO A 298 9.52 14.96 -4.11
N ALA A 299 10.12 14.15 -3.26
CA ALA A 299 11.45 14.29 -2.76
C ALA A 299 12.35 13.47 -3.66
N THR A 300 13.49 14.06 -4.00
CA THR A 300 14.59 13.36 -4.66
C THR A 300 15.61 12.87 -3.64
N ARG A 301 15.71 13.53 -2.47
CA ARG A 301 16.75 13.29 -1.47
C ARG A 301 16.30 13.52 -0.04
N SER A 302 16.86 12.71 0.87
CA SER A 302 16.68 12.83 2.32
C SER A 302 18.04 12.66 3.00
N MET A 303 18.38 13.59 3.89
CA MET A 303 19.55 13.51 4.76
C MET A 303 19.10 13.04 6.13
N GLU A 304 19.56 11.86 6.54
CA GLU A 304 19.02 11.16 7.69
C GLU A 304 20.14 10.85 8.68
N ARG A 305 19.89 11.04 9.97
CA ARG A 305 20.81 10.74 11.05
C ARG A 305 20.33 9.54 11.86
N LEU A 306 21.26 8.65 12.19
CA LEU A 306 21.05 7.59 13.17
C LEU A 306 21.10 8.18 14.57
N GLU A 307 19.96 8.29 15.24
CA GLU A 307 19.87 8.87 16.59
C GLU A 307 20.11 7.82 17.67
N PHE A 308 19.76 6.55 17.40
CA PHE A 308 19.92 5.45 18.35
C PHE A 308 19.93 4.11 17.62
N LEU A 309 20.80 3.19 18.04
CA LEU A 309 20.84 1.81 17.59
C LEU A 309 21.20 0.92 18.77
N ASP A 310 20.30 0.01 19.14
CA ASP A 310 20.52 -0.96 20.22
C ASP A 310 20.28 -2.38 19.70
N ASP A 311 21.36 -3.16 19.61
CA ASP A 311 21.32 -4.56 19.16
C ASP A 311 20.82 -5.54 20.23
N ASN A 312 20.75 -5.13 21.50
CA ASN A 312 20.25 -5.95 22.60
C ASN A 312 18.74 -5.82 22.75
N GLU A 313 18.23 -4.58 22.71
CA GLU A 313 16.78 -4.29 22.77
C GLU A 313 16.11 -4.18 21.38
N HIS A 314 16.89 -4.33 20.29
CA HIS A 314 16.44 -4.27 18.89
C HIS A 314 15.69 -2.99 18.54
N ILE A 315 16.30 -1.84 18.88
CA ILE A 315 15.73 -0.50 18.70
C ILE A 315 16.55 0.29 17.68
N LEU A 316 15.88 0.85 16.68
CA LEU A 316 16.45 1.77 15.70
C LEU A 316 15.70 3.11 15.75
N ARG A 317 16.42 4.22 15.93
CA ARG A 317 15.85 5.58 15.84
C ARG A 317 16.57 6.38 14.76
N VAL A 318 15.79 6.97 13.85
CA VAL A 318 16.30 7.77 12.74
C VAL A 318 15.60 9.13 12.72
N LYS A 319 16.36 10.18 12.46
CA LYS A 319 15.83 11.54 12.31
C LYS A 319 16.21 12.14 10.97
N PHE A 320 15.25 12.78 10.30
CA PHE A 320 15.53 13.52 9.09
C PHE A 320 16.07 14.89 9.49
N ILE A 321 17.26 15.21 8.97
CA ILE A 321 18.01 16.44 9.29
C ILE A 321 18.11 17.39 8.09
N GLY A 322 17.66 16.97 6.91
CA GLY A 322 17.63 17.78 5.70
C GLY A 322 17.09 16.97 4.51
N GLY A 323 16.94 17.63 3.36
CA GLY A 323 16.36 17.01 2.16
C GLY A 323 15.37 17.95 1.47
N ASP A 324 14.75 17.47 0.39
CA ASP A 324 13.73 18.20 -0.37
C ASP A 324 12.30 17.70 -0.11
N HIS A 325 12.11 16.93 0.97
CA HIS A 325 10.80 16.43 1.41
C HIS A 325 10.05 17.42 2.33
N MET A 326 8.72 17.28 2.39
CA MET A 326 7.87 18.06 3.30
C MET A 326 7.90 17.62 4.77
N LEU A 327 8.50 16.46 5.06
CA LEU A 327 8.53 15.82 6.39
C LEU A 327 9.57 16.46 7.34
N LYS A 328 9.35 17.72 7.71
CA LYS A 328 10.25 18.45 8.63
C LYS A 328 10.21 17.86 10.03
N ASN A 329 11.38 17.82 10.68
CA ASN A 329 11.56 17.26 12.03
C ASN A 329 11.05 15.81 12.19
N TYR A 330 10.98 15.07 11.09
CA TYR A 330 10.58 13.67 11.10
C TYR A 330 11.56 12.85 11.95
N THR A 331 11.02 12.12 12.93
CA THR A 331 11.76 11.15 13.73
C THR A 331 10.98 9.85 13.75
N SER A 332 11.61 8.75 13.36
CA SER A 332 11.06 7.39 13.44
C SER A 332 11.76 6.59 14.54
N THR A 333 10.98 5.79 15.26
CA THR A 333 11.47 4.74 16.18
C THR A 333 10.88 3.41 15.73
N LEU A 334 11.75 2.47 15.39
CA LEU A 334 11.40 1.10 15.00
C LEU A 334 11.93 0.14 16.08
N THR A 335 11.05 -0.74 16.56
CA THR A 335 11.42 -1.82 17.48
C THR A 335 11.02 -3.17 16.91
N VAL A 336 11.79 -4.21 17.27
CA VAL A 336 11.60 -5.58 16.80
C VAL A 336 11.49 -6.51 18.00
N HIS A 337 10.40 -7.27 18.09
CA HIS A 337 10.09 -8.14 19.24
C HIS A 337 9.90 -9.58 18.80
N SER A 338 10.39 -10.52 19.61
CA SER A 338 10.18 -11.94 19.35
C SER A 338 8.74 -12.31 19.69
N GLU A 339 8.11 -13.10 18.84
CA GLU A 339 6.73 -13.56 19.01
C GLU A 339 6.60 -15.03 18.60
N VAL A 340 5.46 -15.63 18.93
CA VAL A 340 5.05 -16.93 18.40
C VAL A 340 3.85 -16.74 17.48
N ILE A 341 4.02 -17.05 16.21
CA ILE A 341 2.98 -16.93 15.17
C ILE A 341 2.71 -18.33 14.63
N ASP A 342 1.46 -18.80 14.73
CA ASP A 342 1.04 -20.13 14.25
C ASP A 342 1.89 -21.28 14.85
N GLY A 343 2.34 -21.11 16.10
CA GLY A 343 3.19 -22.07 16.80
C GLY A 343 4.67 -22.07 16.35
N GLN A 344 5.07 -21.17 15.46
CA GLN A 344 6.44 -21.02 14.98
C GLN A 344 7.08 -19.72 15.50
N PRO A 345 8.42 -19.66 15.60
CA PRO A 345 9.13 -18.42 15.89
C PRO A 345 8.80 -17.35 14.84
N GLY A 346 8.27 -16.23 15.32
CA GLY A 346 7.92 -15.07 14.52
C GLY A 346 8.44 -13.78 15.14
N THR A 347 8.12 -12.68 14.49
CA THR A 347 8.58 -11.35 14.89
C THR A 347 7.44 -10.35 14.78
N LEU A 348 7.32 -9.47 15.76
CA LEU A 348 6.50 -8.27 15.68
C LEU A 348 7.41 -7.05 15.47
N VAL A 349 7.19 -6.34 14.37
CA VAL A 349 7.87 -5.07 14.10
C VAL A 349 6.88 -3.93 14.33
N ILE A 350 7.28 -2.93 15.11
CA ILE A 350 6.50 -1.71 15.34
C ILE A 350 7.35 -0.52 14.91
N GLU A 351 6.82 0.34 14.05
CA GLU A 351 7.46 1.60 13.67
C GLU A 351 6.52 2.77 13.98
N SER A 352 6.96 3.68 14.84
CA SER A 352 6.28 4.93 15.14
C SER A 352 7.04 6.13 14.63
N PHE A 353 6.34 7.23 14.44
CA PHE A 353 6.95 8.48 14.01
C PHE A 353 6.34 9.70 14.71
N VAL A 354 7.10 10.78 14.73
CA VAL A 354 6.62 12.15 14.97
C VAL A 354 7.15 13.04 13.85
N VAL A 355 6.33 13.98 13.39
CA VAL A 355 6.68 14.89 12.29
C VAL A 355 5.90 16.20 12.41
N ASP A 356 6.47 17.28 11.91
CA ASP A 356 5.76 18.55 11.81
C ASP A 356 4.63 18.46 10.78
N ILE A 357 3.50 19.11 11.09
CA ILE A 357 2.39 19.29 10.16
C ILE A 357 2.73 20.47 9.25
N PRO A 358 2.94 20.25 7.93
CA PRO A 358 3.24 21.34 7.01
C PRO A 358 2.03 22.26 6.82
N GLN A 359 2.27 23.54 6.55
CA GLN A 359 1.19 24.52 6.36
C GLN A 359 0.20 24.05 5.27
N GLY A 360 -1.10 24.17 5.55
CA GLY A 360 -2.17 23.72 4.65
C GLY A 360 -2.53 22.23 4.76
N ASN A 361 -1.81 21.48 5.59
CA ASN A 361 -2.08 20.06 5.85
C ASN A 361 -2.77 19.88 7.21
N SER A 362 -3.56 18.83 7.32
CA SER A 362 -4.13 18.37 8.58
C SER A 362 -3.25 17.27 9.19
N LYS A 363 -3.41 17.03 10.49
CA LYS A 363 -2.77 15.91 11.19
C LYS A 363 -3.06 14.57 10.50
N ASP A 364 -4.32 14.32 10.18
CA ASP A 364 -4.76 13.04 9.63
C ASP A 364 -4.16 12.78 8.25
N ASP A 365 -3.94 13.83 7.46
CA ASP A 365 -3.33 13.68 6.14
C ASP A 365 -1.88 13.19 6.21
N ILE A 366 -1.10 13.84 7.07
CA ILE A 366 0.32 13.55 7.21
C ILE A 366 0.48 12.18 7.87
N CYS A 367 -0.35 11.86 8.85
CA CYS A 367 -0.38 10.52 9.42
C CYS A 367 -0.72 9.47 8.37
N TYR A 368 -1.76 9.67 7.57
CA TYR A 368 -2.14 8.73 6.52
C TYR A 368 -1.01 8.50 5.51
N PHE A 369 -0.37 9.59 5.04
CA PHE A 369 0.74 9.49 4.10
C PHE A 369 1.92 8.72 4.69
N VAL A 370 2.38 9.09 5.88
CA VAL A 370 3.52 8.45 6.52
C VAL A 370 3.21 7.01 6.88
N GLU A 371 2.05 6.72 7.47
CA GLU A 371 1.64 5.35 7.79
C GLU A 371 1.65 4.44 6.56
N ASN A 372 1.17 4.92 5.41
CA ASN A 372 1.20 4.13 4.19
C ASN A 372 2.63 3.88 3.72
N LEU A 373 3.54 4.86 3.81
CA LEU A 373 4.95 4.66 3.51
C LEU A 373 5.61 3.67 4.49
N LEU A 374 5.24 3.67 5.76
CA LEU A 374 5.75 2.72 6.74
C LEU A 374 5.19 1.31 6.54
N ARG A 375 3.87 1.16 6.29
CA ARG A 375 3.27 -0.14 5.91
C ARG A 375 3.92 -0.71 4.67
N CYS A 376 4.22 0.16 3.69
CA CYS A 376 4.98 -0.21 2.49
C CYS A 376 6.35 -0.80 2.84
N ASN A 377 7.08 -0.20 3.77
CA ASN A 377 8.38 -0.71 4.20
C ASN A 377 8.24 -2.03 4.96
N LEU A 378 7.34 -2.10 5.94
CA LEU A 378 7.20 -3.29 6.80
C LEU A 378 6.70 -4.52 6.03
N ARG A 379 5.86 -4.34 5.01
CA ARG A 379 5.45 -5.44 4.13
C ARG A 379 6.61 -5.96 3.28
N THR A 380 7.39 -5.07 2.67
CA THR A 380 8.60 -5.47 1.92
C THR A 380 9.61 -6.18 2.83
N LEU A 381 9.74 -5.74 4.08
CA LEU A 381 10.56 -6.40 5.09
C LEU A 381 10.06 -7.82 5.38
N ALA A 382 8.75 -8.02 5.53
CA ALA A 382 8.16 -9.33 5.72
C ALA A 382 8.45 -10.23 4.51
N ASP A 383 8.18 -9.76 3.30
CA ASP A 383 8.38 -10.51 2.06
C ASP A 383 9.83 -11.01 1.93
N VAL A 384 10.81 -10.10 2.06
CA VAL A 384 12.23 -10.45 1.92
C VAL A 384 12.72 -11.40 3.02
N THR A 385 12.26 -11.23 4.26
CA THR A 385 12.73 -12.04 5.40
C THR A 385 12.11 -13.44 5.41
N GLU A 386 10.86 -13.56 5.02
CA GLU A 386 10.14 -14.84 4.98
C GLU A 386 10.54 -15.66 3.73
N GLU A 387 10.78 -15.02 2.58
CA GLU A 387 11.31 -15.70 1.39
C GLU A 387 12.72 -16.26 1.62
N SER A 388 13.55 -15.54 2.37
CA SER A 388 14.91 -15.99 2.72
C SER A 388 14.92 -17.30 3.51
N LEU A 389 13.81 -17.66 4.17
CA LEU A 389 13.66 -18.90 4.93
C LEU A 389 13.07 -20.04 4.08
N ALA A 390 12.31 -19.74 3.04
CA ALA A 390 11.71 -20.73 2.14
C ALA A 390 12.71 -21.30 1.11
N GLY A 391 13.90 -20.69 0.99
CA GLY A 391 15.01 -21.14 0.14
C GLY A 391 16.07 -22.00 0.84
N LEU A 392 15.90 -22.27 2.13
CA LEU A 392 16.65 -23.27 2.91
C LEU A 392 15.84 -24.56 3.00
#